data_AF-A0A2A3XYQ8-F1
#
_entry.id   AF-A0A2A3XYQ8-F1
#
_cell.length_a   1.000
_cell.length_b   1.000
_cell.length_c   1.000
_cell.angle_alpha   90.00
_cell.angle_beta   90.00
_cell.angle_gamma   90.00
#
_symmetry.space_group_name_H-M   'P 1'
#
loop_
_entity.id
_entity.type
_entity.pdbx_description
1 polymer ?
#
loop_
_entity_poly.entity_id
_entity_poly.type
_entity_poly.pdbx_seq_one_letter_code
_entity_poly.pdbx_strand_id
1 'polypeptide(L)'
;MSEKRVRVDIWSDIACPWCFIGKRRFEKGVEQFEFSENVDVFWHAYQLDPTLPERYDGDEVQYLSEVKGMDPEQVKGMLAHVTEQAAGEGLDYNFDALRPANSFTALRLLEHAKTEGKGSELKETLLSAHFERGLDTGDRQVLSALAAEVGLNAAAVRETLGSTAYTEEVNADIAQARQLGISGVPFFVIDGKYGISGAQPAEAFTNALTQAHAGAVN
;
A
#
# COMPACT_ATOMS: atom_id res chain seq x y z
N MET A 1 -18.87 -20.41 -20.68
CA MET A 1 -18.66 -20.69 -19.25
C MET A 1 -17.92 -19.48 -18.71
N SER A 2 -18.42 -18.77 -17.69
CA SER A 2 -17.63 -17.68 -17.11
C SER A 2 -16.47 -18.30 -16.35
N GLU A 3 -15.24 -17.92 -16.70
CA GLU A 3 -14.07 -18.34 -15.95
C GLU A 3 -14.13 -17.75 -14.55
N LYS A 4 -13.70 -18.53 -13.55
CA LYS A 4 -13.80 -18.14 -12.14
C LYS A 4 -12.75 -17.07 -11.86
N ARG A 5 -13.21 -15.90 -11.41
CA ARG A 5 -12.33 -14.84 -10.92
C ARG A 5 -12.01 -15.03 -9.44
N VAL A 6 -10.78 -14.68 -9.05
CA VAL A 6 -10.28 -14.73 -7.67
C VAL A 6 -10.14 -13.31 -7.16
N ARG A 7 -10.94 -12.95 -6.16
CA ARG A 7 -10.81 -11.67 -5.45
C ARG A 7 -9.60 -11.71 -4.52
N VAL A 8 -8.81 -10.64 -4.54
CA VAL A 8 -7.70 -10.42 -3.60
C VAL A 8 -7.86 -9.05 -2.94
N ASP A 9 -8.17 -9.06 -1.65
CA ASP A 9 -8.24 -7.87 -0.81
C ASP A 9 -6.86 -7.62 -0.17
N ILE A 10 -6.31 -6.42 -0.32
CA ILE A 10 -4.96 -6.06 0.16
C ILE A 10 -5.03 -4.83 1.07
N TRP A 11 -4.80 -5.03 2.37
CA TRP A 11 -4.61 -3.92 3.32
C TRP A 11 -3.18 -3.43 3.25
N SER A 12 -3.04 -2.11 3.07
CA SER A 12 -1.74 -1.51 2.85
C SER A 12 -1.72 -0.02 3.21
N ASP A 13 -0.63 0.41 3.85
CA ASP A 13 -0.33 1.82 4.08
C ASP A 13 0.64 2.34 3.00
N ILE A 14 0.62 3.65 2.75
CA ILE A 14 1.60 4.37 1.91
C ILE A 14 2.94 4.51 2.64
N ALA A 15 2.92 4.67 3.97
CA ALA A 15 4.12 4.80 4.80
C ALA A 15 4.79 3.45 5.16
N CYS A 16 4.32 2.32 4.59
CA CYS A 16 4.86 1.00 4.91
C CYS A 16 5.85 0.51 3.84
N PRO A 17 7.15 0.39 4.14
CA PRO A 17 8.14 -0.06 3.15
C PRO A 17 7.92 -1.51 2.72
N TRP A 18 7.42 -2.37 3.61
CA TRP A 18 7.08 -3.74 3.27
C TRP A 18 5.85 -3.86 2.37
N CYS A 19 4.97 -2.84 2.33
CA CYS A 19 3.82 -2.87 1.44
C CYS A 19 4.23 -2.82 -0.04
N PHE A 20 5.25 -2.03 -0.39
CA PHE A 20 5.72 -1.97 -1.78
C PHE A 20 6.46 -3.25 -2.17
N ILE A 21 7.32 -3.77 -1.29
CA ILE A 21 8.00 -5.07 -1.48
C ILE A 21 6.95 -6.17 -1.66
N GLY A 22 5.95 -6.21 -0.78
CA GLY A 22 4.85 -7.17 -0.85
C GLY A 22 4.03 -7.03 -2.13
N LYS A 23 3.80 -5.80 -2.60
CA LYS A 23 3.16 -5.55 -3.91
C LYS A 23 3.96 -6.20 -5.05
N ARG A 24 5.27 -5.95 -5.13
CA ARG A 24 6.12 -6.55 -6.19
C ARG A 24 6.16 -8.08 -6.11
N ARG A 25 6.26 -8.65 -4.91
CA ARG A 25 6.22 -10.11 -4.71
C ARG A 25 4.86 -10.70 -5.10
N PHE A 26 3.76 -10.03 -4.75
CA PHE A 26 2.42 -10.42 -5.15
C PHE A 26 2.24 -10.38 -6.67
N GLU A 27 2.66 -9.30 -7.33
CA GLU A 27 2.58 -9.15 -8.79
C GLU A 27 3.36 -10.26 -9.51
N LYS A 28 4.59 -10.56 -9.09
CA LYS A 28 5.36 -11.71 -9.59
C LYS A 28 4.61 -13.03 -9.38
N GLY A 29 3.96 -13.20 -8.23
CA GLY A 29 3.16 -14.40 -7.94
C GLY A 29 1.93 -14.53 -8.84
N VAL A 30 1.27 -13.41 -9.18
CA VAL A 30 0.17 -13.35 -10.14
C VAL A 30 0.67 -13.65 -11.56
N GLU A 31 1.81 -13.12 -11.98
CA GLU A 31 2.40 -13.41 -13.30
C GLU A 31 2.72 -14.90 -13.49
N GLN A 32 3.12 -15.58 -12.42
CA GLN A 32 3.39 -17.03 -12.42
C GLN A 32 2.12 -17.89 -12.32
N PHE A 33 0.97 -17.28 -12.05
CA PHE A 33 -0.30 -17.98 -11.94
C PHE A 33 -0.96 -18.16 -13.32
N GLU A 34 -1.36 -19.39 -13.65
CA GLU A 34 -1.91 -19.77 -14.96
C GLU A 34 -3.13 -18.91 -15.37
N PHE A 35 -3.97 -18.53 -14.41
CA PHE A 35 -5.18 -17.73 -14.65
C PHE A 35 -5.01 -16.28 -14.17
N SER A 36 -3.84 -15.68 -14.42
CA SER A 36 -3.50 -14.32 -13.96
C SER A 36 -4.54 -13.25 -14.31
N GLU A 37 -5.15 -13.35 -15.50
CA GLU A 37 -6.23 -12.46 -15.97
C GLU A 37 -7.54 -12.56 -15.17
N ASN A 38 -7.68 -13.62 -14.38
CA ASN A 38 -8.81 -13.88 -13.51
C ASN A 38 -8.60 -13.37 -12.08
N VAL A 39 -7.53 -12.61 -11.81
CA VAL A 39 -7.28 -12.01 -10.48
C VAL A 39 -7.86 -10.59 -10.43
N ASP A 40 -8.74 -10.34 -9.46
CA ASP A 40 -9.29 -9.01 -9.17
C ASP A 40 -8.68 -8.46 -7.89
N VAL A 41 -7.93 -7.37 -7.99
CA VAL A 41 -7.22 -6.74 -6.87
C VAL A 41 -8.03 -5.58 -6.29
N PHE A 42 -8.22 -5.60 -4.97
CA PHE A 42 -8.90 -4.54 -4.22
C PHE A 42 -7.98 -4.03 -3.12
N TRP A 43 -7.60 -2.75 -3.21
CA TRP A 43 -6.79 -2.09 -2.18
C TRP A 43 -7.68 -1.58 -1.06
N HIS A 44 -7.26 -1.85 0.17
CA HIS A 44 -7.89 -1.38 1.40
C HIS A 44 -6.93 -0.52 2.20
N ALA A 45 -7.46 0.59 2.72
CA ALA A 45 -6.67 1.49 3.54
C ALA A 45 -6.24 0.83 4.86
N TYR A 46 -4.98 1.03 5.21
CA TYR A 46 -4.46 0.82 6.56
C TYR A 46 -3.58 2.00 6.91
N GLN A 47 -3.57 2.38 8.19
CA GLN A 47 -2.71 3.45 8.68
C GLN A 47 -1.88 2.95 9.87
N LEU A 48 -0.56 2.85 9.67
CA LEU A 48 0.41 2.45 10.68
C LEU A 48 0.49 3.45 11.82
N ASP A 49 0.46 4.74 11.50
CA ASP A 49 0.49 5.82 12.49
C ASP A 49 -0.59 6.89 12.21
N PRO A 50 -1.77 6.77 12.84
CA PRO A 50 -2.79 7.81 12.77
C PRO A 50 -2.43 9.07 13.60
N THR A 51 -1.39 9.00 14.44
CA THR A 51 -0.97 10.09 15.33
C THR A 51 0.11 11.00 14.73
N LEU A 52 0.74 10.58 13.63
CA LEU A 52 1.69 11.42 12.90
C LEU A 52 0.98 12.70 12.43
N PRO A 53 1.49 13.91 12.71
CA PRO A 53 0.88 15.15 12.21
C PRO A 53 0.85 15.20 10.68
N GLU A 54 0.00 16.07 10.10
CA GLU A 54 -0.06 16.27 8.64
C GLU A 54 1.31 16.63 8.03
N ARG A 55 2.19 17.25 8.82
CA ARG A 55 3.56 17.58 8.45
C ARG A 55 4.52 17.26 9.59
N TYR A 56 5.63 16.62 9.25
CA TYR A 56 6.75 16.34 10.15
C TYR A 56 8.05 16.87 9.52
N ASP A 57 8.74 17.78 10.22
CA ASP A 57 9.94 18.47 9.70
C ASP A 57 11.25 17.73 10.08
N GLY A 58 11.28 16.40 9.96
CA GLY A 58 12.44 15.55 10.23
C GLY A 58 12.56 14.39 9.23
N ASP A 59 13.67 13.67 9.28
CA ASP A 59 13.90 12.46 8.47
C ASP A 59 13.28 11.20 9.10
N GLU A 60 13.33 10.09 8.36
CA GLU A 60 12.78 8.80 8.83
C GLU A 60 13.48 8.26 10.08
N VAL A 61 14.79 8.52 10.22
CA VAL A 61 15.53 8.09 11.41
C VAL A 61 15.06 8.88 12.62
N GLN A 62 14.95 10.20 12.50
CA GLN A 62 14.44 11.08 13.55
C GLN A 62 13.00 10.72 13.92
N TYR A 63 12.14 10.47 12.94
CA TYR A 63 10.76 10.05 13.20
C TYR A 63 10.71 8.75 14.01
N LEU A 64 11.41 7.70 13.55
CA LEU A 64 11.39 6.40 14.23
C LEU A 64 12.09 6.46 15.60
N SER A 65 13.13 7.25 15.77
CA SER A 65 13.82 7.35 17.07
C SER A 65 13.11 8.26 18.06
N GLU A 66 12.76 9.49 17.66
CA GLU A 66 12.25 10.51 18.58
C GLU A 66 10.75 10.37 18.82
N VAL A 67 9.98 9.98 17.80
CA VAL A 67 8.51 9.85 17.89
C VAL A 67 8.12 8.43 18.25
N LYS A 68 8.75 7.41 17.63
CA LYS A 68 8.44 6.00 17.93
C LYS A 68 9.29 5.39 19.04
N GLY A 69 10.29 6.12 19.55
CA GLY A 69 11.10 5.70 20.69
C GLY A 69 12.06 4.54 20.40
N MET A 70 12.41 4.33 19.13
CA MET A 70 13.36 3.29 18.73
C MET A 70 14.81 3.74 18.92
N ASP A 71 15.72 2.79 19.16
CA ASP A 71 17.15 3.11 19.21
C ASP A 71 17.66 3.52 17.81
N PRO A 72 18.38 4.66 17.65
CA PRO A 72 18.81 5.14 16.34
C PRO A 72 19.71 4.17 15.56
N GLU A 73 20.56 3.40 16.23
CA GLU A 73 21.41 2.41 15.54
C GLU A 73 20.60 1.20 15.10
N GLN A 74 19.63 0.77 15.91
CA GLN A 74 18.64 -0.22 15.50
C GLN A 74 17.83 0.26 14.28
N VAL A 75 17.39 1.52 14.26
CA VAL A 75 16.64 2.10 13.14
C VAL A 75 17.47 2.06 11.85
N LYS A 76 18.73 2.52 11.89
CA LYS A 76 19.62 2.46 10.71
C LYS A 76 19.79 1.04 10.19
N GLY A 77 19.98 0.05 11.07
CA GLY A 77 20.07 -1.35 10.68
C GLY A 77 18.78 -1.87 10.03
N MET A 78 17.62 -1.49 10.58
CA MET A 78 16.31 -1.84 10.02
C MET A 78 16.09 -1.23 8.62
N LEU A 79 16.41 0.06 8.45
CA LEU A 79 16.28 0.76 7.17
C LEU A 79 17.24 0.19 6.11
N ALA A 80 18.48 -0.13 6.49
CA ALA A 80 19.43 -0.79 5.60
C ALA A 80 18.91 -2.17 5.14
N HIS A 81 18.39 -2.97 6.07
CA HIS A 81 17.83 -4.28 5.73
C HIS A 81 16.63 -4.19 4.78
N VAL A 82 15.67 -3.30 5.03
CA VAL A 82 14.50 -3.17 4.15
C VAL A 82 14.88 -2.60 2.78
N THR A 83 15.91 -1.74 2.70
CA THR A 83 16.47 -1.25 1.44
C THR A 83 17.09 -2.39 0.62
N GLU A 84 17.87 -3.27 1.25
CA GLU A 84 18.42 -4.47 0.59
C GLU A 84 17.31 -5.39 0.05
N GLN A 85 16.26 -5.60 0.84
CA GLN A 85 15.11 -6.39 0.41
C GLN A 85 14.34 -5.75 -0.74
N ALA A 86 14.17 -4.42 -0.72
CA ALA A 86 13.55 -3.66 -1.79
C ALA A 86 14.34 -3.76 -3.10
N ALA A 87 15.67 -3.64 -3.03
CA ALA A 87 16.56 -3.80 -4.19
C ALA A 87 16.44 -5.19 -4.84
N GLY A 88 16.27 -6.25 -4.04
CA GLY A 88 15.99 -7.60 -4.53
C GLY A 88 14.68 -7.72 -5.33
N GLU A 89 13.73 -6.81 -5.11
CA GLU A 89 12.49 -6.71 -5.87
C GLU A 89 12.52 -5.66 -6.99
N GLY A 90 13.67 -5.04 -7.25
CA GLY A 90 13.85 -4.00 -8.26
C GLY A 90 13.28 -2.64 -7.86
N LEU A 91 13.24 -2.34 -6.56
CA LEU A 91 12.83 -1.05 -5.99
C LEU A 91 14.06 -0.29 -5.50
N ASP A 92 14.15 1.00 -5.80
CA ASP A 92 15.31 1.85 -5.45
C ASP A 92 14.99 2.78 -4.28
N TYR A 93 14.94 2.22 -3.07
CA TYR A 93 14.58 2.97 -1.87
C TYR A 93 15.64 4.00 -1.48
N ASN A 94 15.18 5.21 -1.19
CA ASN A 94 16.01 6.34 -0.79
C ASN A 94 15.50 6.95 0.52
N PHE A 95 15.85 6.32 1.65
CA PHE A 95 15.47 6.80 2.99
C PHE A 95 16.13 8.13 3.37
N ASP A 96 17.26 8.50 2.76
CA ASP A 96 17.91 9.79 2.98
C ASP A 96 17.05 10.95 2.41
N ALA A 97 16.37 10.71 1.29
CA ALA A 97 15.44 11.66 0.69
C ALA A 97 14.01 11.55 1.25
N LEU A 98 13.65 10.43 1.87
CA LEU A 98 12.30 10.16 2.36
C LEU A 98 11.83 11.23 3.33
N ARG A 99 10.53 11.55 3.25
CA ARG A 99 9.84 12.47 4.14
C ARG A 99 8.70 11.73 4.84
N PRO A 100 8.77 11.51 6.16
CA PRO A 100 7.69 10.91 6.92
C PRO A 100 6.42 11.73 6.75
N ALA A 101 5.32 11.08 6.36
CA ALA A 101 4.08 11.75 6.03
C ALA A 101 2.87 11.00 6.61
N ASN A 102 1.91 11.73 7.18
CA ASN A 102 0.62 11.14 7.53
C ASN A 102 -0.08 10.69 6.26
N SER A 103 -0.32 9.39 6.16
CA SER A 103 -0.88 8.78 4.94
C SER A 103 -2.38 8.98 4.76
N PHE A 104 -3.12 9.53 5.73
CA PHE A 104 -4.58 9.59 5.69
C PHE A 104 -5.10 10.34 4.46
N THR A 105 -4.51 11.49 4.13
CA THR A 105 -4.92 12.26 2.95
C THR A 105 -4.60 11.52 1.64
N ALA A 106 -3.46 10.85 1.57
CA ALA A 106 -3.09 10.00 0.43
C ALA A 106 -4.03 8.79 0.28
N LEU A 107 -4.46 8.18 1.39
CA LEU A 107 -5.41 7.07 1.42
C LEU A 107 -6.80 7.51 0.95
N ARG A 108 -7.26 8.72 1.30
CA ARG A 108 -8.52 9.26 0.74
C ARG A 108 -8.43 9.50 -0.76
N LEU A 109 -7.29 9.98 -1.25
CA LEU A 109 -7.06 10.11 -2.69
C LEU A 109 -7.02 8.73 -3.38
N LEU A 110 -6.50 7.70 -2.71
CA LEU A 110 -6.55 6.32 -3.20
C LEU A 110 -7.99 5.78 -3.32
N GLU A 111 -8.85 6.08 -2.35
CA GLU A 111 -10.29 5.76 -2.44
C GLU A 111 -10.96 6.46 -3.63
N HIS A 112 -10.64 7.73 -3.87
CA HIS A 112 -11.10 8.42 -5.08
C HIS A 112 -10.60 7.71 -6.35
N ALA A 113 -9.30 7.38 -6.45
CA ALA A 113 -8.76 6.70 -7.62
C ALA A 113 -9.42 5.34 -7.89
N LYS A 114 -9.82 4.61 -6.84
CA LYS A 114 -10.56 3.35 -6.97
C LYS A 114 -11.89 3.54 -7.69
N THR A 115 -12.61 4.65 -7.49
CA THR A 115 -13.89 4.90 -8.18
C THR A 115 -13.74 5.15 -9.69
N GLU A 116 -12.54 5.57 -10.11
CA GLU A 116 -12.17 5.79 -11.52
C GLU A 116 -11.41 4.60 -12.13
N GLY A 117 -11.27 3.49 -11.41
CA GLY A 117 -10.53 2.30 -11.88
C GLY A 117 -9.01 2.50 -11.94
N LYS A 118 -8.48 3.46 -11.18
CA LYS A 118 -7.06 3.86 -11.14
C LYS A 118 -6.38 3.60 -9.79
N GLY A 119 -7.00 2.78 -8.94
CA GLY A 119 -6.50 2.47 -7.60
C GLY A 119 -5.09 1.86 -7.61
N SER A 120 -4.83 0.87 -8.48
CA SER A 120 -3.52 0.21 -8.54
C SER A 120 -2.42 1.14 -9.08
N GLU A 121 -2.71 1.91 -10.13
CA GLU A 121 -1.76 2.89 -10.68
C GLU A 121 -1.44 4.00 -9.68
N LEU A 122 -2.44 4.52 -8.96
CA LEU A 122 -2.17 5.52 -7.94
C LEU A 122 -1.43 4.93 -6.75
N LYS A 123 -1.77 3.71 -6.32
CA LYS A 123 -1.05 3.03 -5.22
C LYS A 123 0.44 2.90 -5.53
N GLU A 124 0.79 2.45 -6.74
CA GLU A 124 2.17 2.39 -7.22
C GLU A 124 2.83 3.77 -7.17
N THR A 125 2.15 4.78 -7.73
CA THR A 125 2.66 6.15 -7.85
C THR A 125 2.94 6.77 -6.49
N LEU A 126 2.06 6.56 -5.50
CA LEU A 126 2.22 7.04 -4.13
C LEU A 126 3.35 6.32 -3.39
N LEU A 127 3.47 4.99 -3.53
CA LEU A 127 4.55 4.23 -2.91
C LEU A 127 5.92 4.65 -3.47
N SER A 128 6.04 4.78 -4.81
CA SER A 128 7.25 5.26 -5.46
C SER A 128 7.57 6.72 -5.08
N ALA A 129 6.56 7.59 -5.03
CA ALA A 129 6.72 8.97 -4.57
C ALA A 129 7.35 9.04 -3.18
N HIS A 130 6.87 8.21 -2.25
CA HIS A 130 7.33 8.21 -0.87
C HIS A 130 8.72 7.56 -0.70
N PHE A 131 8.91 6.36 -1.24
CA PHE A 131 10.11 5.54 -0.98
C PHE A 131 11.28 5.76 -1.94
N GLU A 132 11.02 6.11 -3.20
CA GLU A 132 12.07 6.22 -4.22
C GLU A 132 12.36 7.70 -4.55
N ARG A 133 11.31 8.53 -4.62
CA ARG A 133 11.43 9.95 -5.01
C ARG A 133 11.56 10.92 -3.84
N GLY A 134 11.33 10.48 -2.60
CA GLY A 134 11.42 11.33 -1.40
C GLY A 134 10.42 12.50 -1.37
N LEU A 135 9.27 12.34 -2.02
CA LEU A 135 8.22 13.36 -2.05
C LEU A 135 7.36 13.28 -0.78
N ASP A 136 6.96 14.45 -0.27
CA ASP A 136 6.04 14.55 0.87
C ASP A 136 4.61 14.20 0.41
N THR A 137 4.20 12.96 0.65
CA THR A 137 2.86 12.46 0.33
C THR A 137 1.76 12.95 1.29
N GLY A 138 2.10 13.79 2.27
CA GLY A 138 1.14 14.54 3.08
C GLY A 138 0.74 15.86 2.44
N ASP A 139 1.56 16.40 1.52
CA ASP A 139 1.33 17.67 0.84
C ASP A 139 0.28 17.53 -0.28
N ARG A 140 -0.76 18.37 -0.25
CA ARG A 140 -1.87 18.35 -1.20
C ARG A 140 -1.46 18.72 -2.63
N GLN A 141 -0.46 19.58 -2.81
CA GLN A 141 0.08 19.93 -4.13
C GLN A 141 0.85 18.75 -4.72
N VAL A 142 1.67 18.08 -3.91
CA VAL A 142 2.35 16.83 -4.31
C VAL A 142 1.30 15.79 -4.71
N LEU A 143 0.31 15.53 -3.86
CA LEU A 143 -0.77 14.58 -4.14
C LEU A 143 -1.56 14.94 -5.42
N SER A 144 -1.81 16.23 -5.67
CA SER A 144 -2.46 16.67 -6.91
C SER A 144 -1.62 16.37 -8.15
N ALA A 145 -0.29 16.54 -8.07
CA ALA A 145 0.62 16.23 -9.16
C ALA A 145 0.68 14.71 -9.43
N LEU A 146 0.76 13.89 -8.38
CA LEU A 146 0.74 12.43 -8.46
C LEU A 146 -0.58 11.91 -9.04
N ALA A 147 -1.70 12.51 -8.67
CA ALA A 147 -3.00 12.19 -9.25
C ALA A 147 -3.06 12.48 -10.76
N ALA A 148 -2.41 13.56 -11.21
CA ALA A 148 -2.33 13.91 -12.62
C ALA A 148 -1.43 12.93 -13.41
N GLU A 149 -0.36 12.39 -12.81
CA GLU A 149 0.51 11.37 -13.43
C GLU A 149 -0.29 10.12 -13.86
N VAL A 150 -1.29 9.73 -13.08
CA VAL A 150 -2.14 8.56 -13.37
C VAL A 150 -3.45 8.91 -14.10
N GLY A 151 -3.63 10.18 -14.46
CA GLY A 151 -4.75 10.65 -15.27
C GLY A 151 -6.06 10.88 -14.53
N LEU A 152 -6.06 11.11 -13.21
CA LEU A 152 -7.27 11.45 -12.47
C LEU A 152 -7.81 12.84 -12.85
N ASN A 153 -9.12 13.01 -12.73
CA ASN A 153 -9.76 14.28 -13.00
C ASN A 153 -9.32 15.38 -12.01
N ALA A 154 -8.62 16.41 -12.49
CA ALA A 154 -8.08 17.47 -11.64
C ALA A 154 -9.13 18.23 -10.80
N ALA A 155 -10.36 18.39 -11.29
CA ALA A 155 -11.41 19.06 -10.53
C ALA A 155 -11.91 18.18 -9.36
N ALA A 156 -12.13 16.89 -9.62
CA ALA A 156 -12.50 15.92 -8.58
C ALA A 156 -11.38 15.73 -7.55
N VAL A 157 -10.11 15.66 -7.99
CA VAL A 157 -8.95 15.57 -7.09
C VAL A 157 -8.89 16.78 -6.16
N ARG A 158 -9.09 18.00 -6.69
CA ARG A 158 -9.13 19.22 -5.87
C ARG A 158 -10.28 19.20 -4.86
N GLU A 159 -11.43 18.65 -5.22
CA GLU A 159 -12.56 18.48 -4.30
C GLU A 159 -12.24 17.46 -3.20
N THR A 160 -11.70 16.28 -3.56
CA THR A 160 -11.25 15.26 -2.62
C THR A 160 -10.23 15.82 -1.62
N LEU A 161 -9.19 16.47 -2.13
CA LEU A 161 -8.12 17.06 -1.31
C LEU A 161 -8.59 18.31 -0.56
N GLY A 162 -9.64 18.99 -1.01
CA GLY A 162 -10.20 20.20 -0.36
C GLY A 162 -11.28 19.94 0.68
N SER A 163 -11.79 18.72 0.79
CA SER A 163 -12.93 18.34 1.63
C SER A 163 -12.61 17.16 2.55
N THR A 164 -13.62 16.59 3.20
CA THR A 164 -13.57 15.34 3.98
C THR A 164 -14.04 14.13 3.17
N ALA A 165 -14.19 14.23 1.85
CA ALA A 165 -14.57 13.10 0.99
C ALA A 165 -13.65 11.89 1.23
N TYR A 166 -14.23 10.69 1.15
CA TYR A 166 -13.58 9.41 1.36
C TYR A 166 -13.08 9.11 2.78
N THR A 167 -13.36 9.99 3.75
CA THR A 167 -12.99 9.78 5.17
C THR A 167 -13.70 8.56 5.76
N GLU A 168 -14.97 8.34 5.42
CA GLU A 168 -15.75 7.23 5.98
C GLU A 168 -15.26 5.88 5.43
N GLU A 169 -14.92 5.84 4.15
CA GLU A 169 -14.40 4.69 3.42
C GLU A 169 -13.03 4.26 3.96
N VAL A 170 -12.10 5.21 4.13
CA VAL A 170 -10.79 4.93 4.75
C VAL A 170 -10.96 4.40 6.17
N ASN A 171 -11.84 5.01 6.98
CA ASN A 171 -12.08 4.55 8.34
C ASN A 171 -12.77 3.16 8.38
N ALA A 172 -13.64 2.87 7.41
CA ALA A 172 -14.29 1.57 7.28
C ALA A 172 -13.27 0.47 6.97
N ASP A 173 -12.33 0.69 6.05
CA ASP A 173 -11.25 -0.25 5.74
C ASP A 173 -10.36 -0.52 6.96
N ILE A 174 -9.99 0.53 7.71
CA ILE A 174 -9.20 0.41 8.95
C ILE A 174 -9.98 -0.36 10.02
N ALA A 175 -11.29 -0.09 10.17
CA ALA A 175 -12.14 -0.80 11.11
C ALA A 175 -12.30 -2.28 10.73
N GLN A 176 -12.46 -2.58 9.44
CA GLN A 176 -12.52 -3.94 8.93
C GLN A 176 -11.22 -4.69 9.20
N ALA A 177 -10.06 -4.06 8.98
CA ALA A 177 -8.76 -4.65 9.30
C ALA A 177 -8.69 -5.10 10.77
N ARG A 178 -9.14 -4.24 11.69
CA ARG A 178 -9.20 -4.56 13.13
C ARG A 178 -10.16 -5.71 13.44
N GLN A 179 -11.33 -5.75 12.81
CA GLN A 179 -12.30 -6.83 12.98
C GLN A 179 -11.77 -8.19 12.50
N LEU A 180 -10.94 -8.18 11.45
CA LEU A 180 -10.25 -9.36 10.92
C LEU A 180 -8.99 -9.74 11.72
N GLY A 181 -8.63 -8.98 12.76
CA GLY A 181 -7.44 -9.22 13.58
C GLY A 181 -6.13 -8.82 12.88
N ILE A 182 -6.19 -7.99 11.84
CA ILE A 182 -5.01 -7.51 11.10
C ILE A 182 -4.30 -6.44 11.94
N SER A 183 -3.12 -6.79 12.45
CA SER A 183 -2.26 -5.92 13.27
C SER A 183 -1.01 -5.41 12.54
N GLY A 184 -0.84 -5.76 11.26
CA GLY A 184 0.28 -5.33 10.44
C GLY A 184 -0.02 -5.48 8.95
N VAL A 185 0.73 -4.74 8.13
CA VAL A 185 0.57 -4.69 6.67
C VAL A 185 1.92 -4.86 5.96
N PRO A 186 1.95 -5.34 4.70
CA PRO A 186 0.79 -5.69 3.87
C PRO A 186 0.09 -6.95 4.37
N PHE A 187 -1.24 -7.00 4.22
CA PHE A 187 -2.04 -8.17 4.53
C PHE A 187 -2.96 -8.49 3.36
N PHE A 188 -2.97 -9.74 2.93
CA PHE A 188 -3.72 -10.19 1.77
C PHE A 188 -4.79 -11.17 2.20
N VAL A 189 -6.00 -11.02 1.69
CA VAL A 189 -7.08 -12.00 1.81
C VAL A 189 -7.46 -12.45 0.40
N ILE A 190 -7.27 -13.73 0.12
CA ILE A 190 -7.54 -14.34 -1.19
C ILE A 190 -8.85 -15.15 -1.10
N ASP A 191 -9.78 -14.84 -2.01
CA ASP A 191 -11.13 -15.42 -2.11
C ASP A 191 -11.92 -15.37 -0.78
N GLY A 192 -11.67 -14.34 0.04
CA GLY A 192 -12.29 -14.19 1.35
C GLY A 192 -11.95 -15.29 2.36
N LYS A 193 -10.96 -16.15 2.07
CA LYS A 193 -10.67 -17.38 2.83
C LYS A 193 -9.23 -17.49 3.30
N TYR A 194 -8.27 -17.18 2.42
CA TYR A 194 -6.85 -17.39 2.71
C TYR A 194 -6.19 -16.08 3.08
N GLY A 195 -5.77 -15.96 4.34
CA GLY A 195 -4.99 -14.83 4.83
C GLY A 195 -3.49 -15.04 4.63
N ILE A 196 -2.80 -14.06 4.08
CA ILE A 196 -1.33 -14.01 3.99
C ILE A 196 -0.87 -12.72 4.66
N SER A 197 -0.05 -12.86 5.71
CA SER A 197 0.49 -11.73 6.47
C SER A 197 1.92 -11.40 6.02
N GLY A 198 2.17 -10.13 5.72
CA GLY A 198 3.47 -9.59 5.34
C GLY A 198 3.84 -9.83 3.87
N ALA A 199 5.02 -9.32 3.51
CA ALA A 199 5.59 -9.44 2.16
C ALA A 199 6.18 -10.84 1.91
N GLN A 200 5.32 -11.87 1.83
CA GLN A 200 5.74 -13.25 1.59
C GLN A 200 6.37 -13.44 0.20
N PRO A 201 7.17 -14.50 -0.02
CA PRO A 201 7.71 -14.83 -1.36
C PRO A 201 6.61 -15.02 -2.41
N ALA A 202 6.95 -14.79 -3.69
CA ALA A 202 6.01 -14.88 -4.81
C ALA A 202 5.30 -16.24 -4.87
N GLU A 203 6.01 -17.32 -4.55
CA GLU A 203 5.50 -18.69 -4.56
C GLU A 203 4.34 -18.89 -3.58
N ALA A 204 4.36 -18.18 -2.43
CA ALA A 204 3.25 -18.22 -1.48
C ALA A 204 1.97 -17.67 -2.09
N PHE A 205 2.06 -16.58 -2.86
CA PHE A 205 0.94 -15.98 -3.56
C PHE A 205 0.45 -16.87 -4.71
N THR A 206 1.34 -17.40 -5.56
CA THR A 206 0.96 -18.31 -6.65
C THR A 206 0.24 -19.55 -6.13
N ASN A 207 0.74 -20.15 -5.04
CA ASN A 207 0.11 -21.31 -4.42
C ASN A 207 -1.29 -20.99 -3.87
N ALA A 208 -1.44 -19.86 -3.19
CA ALA A 208 -2.73 -19.46 -2.63
C ALA A 208 -3.75 -19.12 -3.72
N LEU A 209 -3.34 -18.43 -4.80
CA LEU A 209 -4.18 -18.16 -5.97
C LEU A 209 -4.63 -19.47 -6.65
N THR A 210 -3.71 -20.43 -6.80
CA THR A 210 -4.00 -21.75 -7.37
C THR A 210 -5.02 -22.51 -6.53
N GLN A 211 -4.85 -22.56 -5.22
CA GLN A 211 -5.80 -23.20 -4.30
C GLN A 211 -7.16 -22.50 -4.32
N ALA A 212 -7.16 -21.17 -4.26
CA ALA A 212 -8.37 -20.38 -4.30
C ALA A 212 -9.15 -20.60 -5.61
N HIS A 213 -8.47 -20.64 -6.76
CA HIS A 213 -9.09 -20.93 -8.04
C HIS A 213 -9.67 -22.35 -8.09
N ALA A 214 -8.92 -23.37 -7.67
CA ALA A 214 -9.34 -24.77 -7.71
C ALA A 214 -10.53 -25.11 -6.79
N GLY A 215 -10.64 -24.46 -5.62
CA GLY A 215 -11.62 -24.76 -4.56
C GLY A 215 -13.10 -24.42 -4.84
N ALA A 216 -13.53 -24.23 -6.09
CA ALA A 216 -14.95 -24.06 -6.46
C ALA A 216 -15.56 -25.29 -7.17
N VAL A 217 -14.88 -26.43 -7.19
CA VAL A 217 -15.51 -27.69 -7.58
C VAL A 217 -16.19 -28.28 -6.34
N ASN A 218 -17.42 -27.86 -6.05
CA ASN A 218 -18.46 -28.61 -5.35
C ASN A 218 -19.83 -28.00 -5.63
#